data_AF-A0AAV5J2J9-F1
#
_entry.id   AF-A0AAV5J2J9-F1
#
_cell.length_a   1.000
_cell.length_b   1.000
_cell.length_c   1.000
_cell.angle_alpha   90.00
_cell.angle_beta   90.00
_cell.angle_gamma   90.00
#
_symmetry.space_group_name_H-M   'P 1'
#
loop_
_entity.id
_entity.type
_entity.pdbx_description
1 polymer ?
#
loop_
_entity_poly.entity_id
_entity_poly.type
_entity_poly.pdbx_seq_one_letter_code
_entity_poly.pdbx_strand_id
1 'polypeptide(L)' 'MNGMVDSFNVSVAAGILMHHAVCDRTSRLGRHGDLTEEEQQILLAEFSLRHSKSALIIAHEYAKQKAAMPFSKL' A
#
# COMPACT_ATOMS: atom_id res chain seq x y z
N MET A 1 -16.62 1.83 29.35
CA MET A 1 -15.75 0.84 29.99
C MET A 1 -16.36 0.53 31.33
N ASN A 2 -16.76 -0.73 31.55
CA ASN A 2 -17.63 -1.11 32.68
C ASN A 2 -16.99 -2.22 33.55
N GLY A 3 -15.65 -2.30 33.59
CA GLY A 3 -14.90 -3.32 34.34
C GLY A 3 -13.82 -2.70 35.25
N MET A 4 -13.01 -3.53 35.93
CA MET A 4 -12.03 -3.11 36.96
C MET A 4 -10.80 -2.33 36.44
N VAL A 5 -10.66 -2.11 35.14
CA VAL A 5 -9.51 -1.42 34.54
C VAL A 5 -9.95 -0.12 33.88
N ASP A 6 -9.15 0.92 34.04
CA ASP A 6 -9.45 2.28 33.58
C ASP A 6 -9.04 2.55 32.13
N SER A 7 -8.18 1.70 31.56
CA SER A 7 -7.71 1.85 30.17
C SER A 7 -7.39 0.51 29.50
N PHE A 8 -7.47 0.49 28.18
CA PHE A 8 -6.93 -0.60 27.36
C PHE A 8 -5.42 -0.47 27.17
N ASN A 9 -4.76 -1.59 26.84
CA ASN A 9 -3.41 -1.55 26.28
C ASN A 9 -3.41 -0.70 25.00
N VAL A 10 -2.33 0.05 24.77
CA VAL A 10 -2.22 0.98 23.63
C VAL A 10 -2.47 0.30 22.28
N SER A 11 -1.97 -0.92 22.05
CA SER A 11 -2.17 -1.62 20.78
C SER A 11 -3.61 -2.10 20.62
N VAL A 12 -4.26 -2.49 21.72
CA VAL A 12 -5.67 -2.90 21.74
C VAL A 12 -6.57 -1.70 21.46
N ALA A 13 -6.34 -0.58 22.15
CA ALA A 13 -7.07 0.67 21.90
C ALA A 13 -6.92 1.11 20.44
N ALA A 14 -5.68 1.09 19.92
CA ALA A 14 -5.38 1.42 18.54
C ALA A 14 -6.09 0.48 17.55
N GLY A 15 -6.07 -0.84 17.80
CA GLY A 15 -6.76 -1.82 16.96
C GLY A 15 -8.28 -1.63 16.92
N ILE A 16 -8.91 -1.38 18.06
CA ILE A 16 -10.36 -1.09 18.15
C ILE A 16 -10.69 0.18 17.35
N LEU A 17 -9.92 1.26 17.54
CA LEU A 17 -10.14 2.53 16.86
C LEU A 17 -9.93 2.40 15.35
N MET A 18 -8.84 1.77 14.90
CA MET A 18 -8.56 1.58 13.48
C MET A 18 -9.62 0.71 12.81
N HIS A 19 -10.06 -0.37 13.45
CA HIS A 19 -11.13 -1.21 12.92
C HIS A 19 -12.43 -0.42 12.72
N HIS A 20 -12.83 0.36 13.73
CA HIS A 20 -14.01 1.19 13.63
C HIS A 20 -13.89 2.24 12.52
N ALA A 21 -12.72 2.88 12.37
CA ALA A 21 -12.47 3.84 11.30
C ALA A 21 -12.55 3.22 9.89
N VAL A 22 -12.04 1.99 9.72
CA VAL A 22 -12.16 1.25 8.45
C VAL A 22 -13.63 0.93 8.15
N CYS A 23 -14.38 0.43 9.13
CA CYS A 23 -15.80 0.12 8.97
C CYS A 23 -16.63 1.37 8.61
N ASP A 24 -16.46 2.49 9.33
CA ASP A 24 -17.18 3.74 9.05
C ASP A 24 -16.88 4.25 7.63
N ARG A 25 -15.60 4.32 7.26
CA ARG A 25 -15.19 4.79 5.93
C ARG A 25 -15.72 3.89 4.82
N THR A 26 -15.64 2.58 5.00
CA THR A 26 -16.16 1.61 4.03
C THR A 26 -17.68 1.74 3.87
N SER A 27 -18.41 1.90 4.99
CA SER A 27 -19.87 2.10 4.97
C SER A 27 -20.28 3.39 4.27
N ARG A 28 -19.61 4.51 4.56
CA ARG A 28 -19.99 5.85 4.06
C ARG A 28 -19.46 6.16 2.66
N LEU A 29 -18.28 5.68 2.31
CA LEU A 29 -17.55 6.06 1.08
C LEU A 29 -17.39 4.89 0.11
N GLY A 30 -17.75 3.67 0.50
CA GLY A 30 -17.54 2.45 -0.28
C GLY A 30 -16.06 2.02 -0.38
N ARG A 31 -15.13 2.75 0.24
CA ARG A 31 -13.69 2.48 0.19
C ARG A 31 -12.95 2.98 1.44
N HIS A 32 -11.79 2.38 1.69
CA HIS A 32 -10.81 2.83 2.66
C HIS A 32 -9.48 3.07 1.94
N GLY A 33 -8.84 4.21 2.19
CA GLY A 33 -7.73 4.74 1.38
C GLY A 33 -8.16 5.91 0.50
N ASP A 34 -7.21 6.79 0.23
CA ASP A 34 -7.37 8.06 -0.50
C ASP A 34 -6.26 8.30 -1.52
N LEU A 35 -5.38 7.31 -1.72
CA LEU A 35 -4.35 7.35 -2.75
C LEU A 35 -4.99 7.42 -4.14
N THR A 36 -4.42 8.28 -4.97
CA THR A 36 -4.62 8.25 -6.41
C THR A 36 -4.00 6.98 -7.00
N GLU A 37 -4.39 6.64 -8.23
CA GLU A 37 -3.82 5.48 -8.94
C GLU A 37 -2.30 5.62 -9.09
N GLU A 38 -1.80 6.83 -9.36
CA GLU A 38 -0.37 7.11 -9.47
C GLU A 38 0.36 6.84 -8.14
N GLU A 39 -0.13 7.39 -7.04
CA GLU A 39 0.46 7.18 -5.71
C GLU A 39 0.44 5.69 -5.32
N GLN A 40 -0.65 4.98 -5.64
CA GLN A 40 -0.76 3.54 -5.40
C GLN A 40 0.30 2.75 -6.19
N GLN A 41 0.53 3.10 -7.47
CA GLN A 41 1.54 2.43 -8.29
C GLN A 41 2.96 2.72 -7.82
N ILE A 42 3.24 3.97 -7.41
CA ILE A 42 4.53 4.34 -6.82
C ILE A 42 4.80 3.52 -5.56
N LEU A 43 3.83 3.45 -4.66
CA LEU A 43 3.96 2.72 -3.40
C LEU A 43 4.12 1.21 -3.64
N LEU A 44 3.39 0.64 -4.60
CA LEU A 44 3.52 -0.76 -5.00
C LEU A 44 4.92 -1.05 -5.55
N ALA A 45 5.46 -0.19 -6.40
CA ALA A 45 6.81 -0.34 -6.95
C ALA A 45 7.86 -0.25 -5.85
N GLU A 46 7.73 0.72 -4.94
CA GLU A 46 8.62 0.92 -3.79
C GLU A 46 8.66 -0.34 -2.91
N PHE A 47 7.50 -0.84 -2.49
CA PHE A 47 7.45 -2.01 -1.61
C PHE A 47 7.93 -3.28 -2.31
N SER A 48 7.65 -3.42 -3.60
CA SER A 48 8.12 -4.55 -4.41
C SER A 48 9.65 -4.56 -4.51
N LEU A 49 10.27 -3.41 -4.76
CA LEU A 49 11.72 -3.27 -4.81
C LEU A 49 12.37 -3.48 -3.44
N ARG A 50 11.76 -2.96 -2.38
CA ARG A 50 12.30 -3.07 -1.01
C ARG A 50 12.33 -4.50 -0.49
N HIS A 51 11.33 -5.32 -0.84
CA HIS A 51 11.15 -6.65 -0.24
C HIS A 51 11.49 -7.83 -1.16
N SER A 52 11.65 -7.60 -2.47
CA SER A 52 12.04 -8.65 -3.40
C SER A 52 13.51 -8.55 -3.78
N LYS A 53 14.28 -9.58 -3.44
CA LYS A 53 15.71 -9.69 -3.78
C LYS A 53 15.98 -9.69 -5.29
N SER A 54 15.01 -10.14 -6.09
CA SER A 54 15.13 -10.23 -7.55
C SER A 54 14.47 -9.05 -8.28
N ALA A 55 13.66 -8.23 -7.61
CA ALA A 55 12.92 -7.15 -8.28
C ALA A 55 13.84 -6.13 -8.96
N LEU A 56 14.99 -5.81 -8.36
CA LEU A 56 15.97 -4.91 -8.97
C LEU A 56 16.54 -5.49 -10.27
N ILE A 57 16.91 -6.78 -10.26
CA ILE A 57 17.44 -7.47 -11.44
C ILE A 57 16.38 -7.52 -12.55
N ILE A 58 15.14 -7.87 -12.20
CA ILE A 58 14.02 -7.94 -13.16
C ILE A 58 13.75 -6.57 -13.77
N ALA A 59 13.70 -5.51 -12.95
CA ALA A 59 13.49 -4.15 -13.43
C ALA A 59 14.65 -3.69 -14.35
N HIS A 60 15.89 -4.03 -13.98
CA HIS A 60 17.08 -3.72 -14.77
C HIS A 60 17.07 -4.41 -16.14
N GLU A 61 16.82 -5.73 -16.17
CA GLU A 61 16.74 -6.47 -17.43
C GLU A 61 15.58 -6.01 -18.31
N TYR A 62 14.43 -5.70 -17.72
CA TYR A 62 13.30 -5.11 -18.44
C TYR A 62 13.66 -3.76 -19.07
N ALA A 63 14.30 -2.87 -18.31
CA ALA A 63 14.72 -1.56 -18.82
C ALA A 63 15.72 -1.69 -19.99
N LYS A 64 16.66 -2.64 -19.90
CA LYS A 64 17.61 -2.95 -20.97
C LYS A 64 16.91 -3.43 -22.25
N GLN A 65 15.92 -4.32 -22.13
CA GLN A 65 15.13 -4.79 -23.26
C GLN A 65 14.30 -3.66 -23.90
N LYS A 66 13.66 -2.82 -23.06
CA LYS A 66 12.87 -1.68 -23.54
C LYS A 66 13.72 -0.66 -24.29
N ALA A 67 14.95 -0.40 -23.84
CA ALA A 67 15.89 0.50 -24.52
C ALA A 67 16.41 -0.09 -25.86
N ALA A 68 16.45 -1.41 -25.99
CA ALA A 68 16.86 -2.11 -27.21
C ALA A 68 15.74 -2.23 -28.26
N MET A 69 14.48 -1.94 -27.91
CA MET A 69 13.39 -1.90 -28.88
C MET A 69 13.51 -0.62 -29.73
N PRO A 70 13.67 -0.72 -31.07
CA PRO A 70 13.69 0.46 -31.92
C PRO A 70 12.30 1.12 -31.88
N PHE A 71 12.25 2.43 -31.61
CA PHE A 71 11.04 3.21 -31.82
C PHE A 71 10.59 3.02 -33.27
N SER A 72 9.44 2.38 -33.46
CA SER A 72 8.75 2.38 -34.75
C SER A 72 8.43 3.84 -35.07
N LYS A 73 9.25 4.46 -35.94
CA LYS A 73 8.89 5.71 -36.60
C LYS A 73 7.68 5.41 -37.48
N LEU A 74 6.49 5.74 -36.97
CA LEU A 74 5.32 6.03 -37.80
C LEU A 74 5.53 7.42 -38.42
#